data_AF-A0A841IUJ9-F1
#
_entry.id   AF-A0A841IUJ9-F1
#
_cell.length_a   1.000
_cell.length_b   1.000
_cell.length_c   1.000
_cell.angle_alpha   90.00
_cell.angle_beta   90.00
_cell.angle_gamma   90.00
#
_symmetry.space_group_name_H-M   'P 1'
#
loop_
_entity.id
_entity.type
_entity.pdbx_description
1 polymer ?
#
loop_
_entity_poly.entity_id
_entity_poly.type
_entity_poly.pdbx_seq_one_letter_code
_entity_poly.pdbx_strand_id
1 'polypeptide(L)'
;MFDRESADPHWVEAVIERGNGLRDSGHKAYRVFIGATGSMHRTLFDEAGGMDPAMVLGGDSELGYRLAQRGALFVPDLDTSSWHLGRSQMQTRRDAGTRYRSPHIANRVPDYHLRRKSPERIWEVPRADVVVQAGGFSLEEVEATAARVLAGTAPDIRLWLVGPWSGIGDGRCSPLEEECLDLRLIREAFRGDPRVRFSEEVPEEDPQVPFRLYVPTGSLPLRGMVADLVKLADADGAGLVCVPVPGATREGDGVLRMERAAAFARARHLEPGAGGGDLDRVVEAVSGIRWASAQDIVDVPEGADTTWSAVRAGAVRRRAGADLSPAELRRELARAQAEVARLKHKVERTERKLRWFTPGLTRRVLRRIAR
;
A
#
# COMPACT_ATOMS: atom_id res chain seq x y z
N MET A 1 -15.72 -45.62 -3.95
CA MET A 1 -14.46 -45.00 -3.48
C MET A 1 -13.64 -44.69 -4.73
N PHE A 2 -13.03 -43.50 -4.85
CA PHE A 2 -12.23 -43.14 -6.04
C PHE A 2 -10.77 -43.59 -5.84
N ASP A 3 -10.05 -43.80 -6.95
CA ASP A 3 -8.63 -44.12 -6.90
C ASP A 3 -7.82 -42.84 -6.61
N ARG A 4 -7.08 -42.88 -5.50
CA ARG A 4 -6.28 -41.75 -5.01
C ARG A 4 -4.94 -41.67 -5.71
N GLU A 5 -4.40 -42.81 -6.17
CA GLU A 5 -3.10 -42.86 -6.86
C GLU A 5 -3.22 -42.34 -8.29
N SER A 6 -4.40 -42.44 -8.90
CA SER A 6 -4.69 -41.90 -10.22
C SER A 6 -5.18 -40.43 -10.22
N ALA A 7 -5.17 -39.75 -9.08
CA ALA A 7 -5.69 -38.39 -8.99
C ALA A 7 -4.68 -37.37 -9.56
N ASP A 8 -5.17 -36.44 -10.38
CA ASP A 8 -4.35 -35.33 -10.88
C ASP A 8 -4.06 -34.32 -9.76
N PRO A 9 -2.81 -33.83 -9.62
CA PRO A 9 -2.48 -32.80 -8.64
C PRO A 9 -3.21 -31.49 -8.97
N HIS A 10 -3.62 -30.77 -7.94
CA HIS A 10 -4.26 -29.48 -8.13
C HIS A 10 -3.21 -28.40 -8.45
N TRP A 11 -3.52 -27.46 -9.34
CA TRP A 11 -2.58 -26.42 -9.78
C TRP A 11 -2.03 -25.55 -8.63
N VAL A 12 -2.77 -25.47 -7.52
CA VAL A 12 -2.39 -24.75 -6.30
C VAL A 12 -1.14 -25.37 -5.64
N GLU A 13 -0.98 -26.69 -5.68
CA GLU A 13 0.17 -27.39 -5.09
C GLU A 13 1.48 -26.88 -5.72
N ALA A 14 1.51 -26.80 -7.05
CA ALA A 14 2.67 -26.26 -7.77
C ALA A 14 2.95 -24.77 -7.46
N VAL A 15 1.95 -23.99 -7.06
CA VAL A 15 2.14 -22.59 -6.63
C VAL A 15 2.70 -22.53 -5.21
N ILE A 16 2.18 -23.37 -4.30
CA ILE A 16 2.67 -23.49 -2.93
C ILE A 16 4.14 -23.89 -2.92
N GLU A 17 4.51 -24.92 -3.69
CA GLU A 17 5.89 -25.43 -3.78
C GLU A 17 6.85 -24.36 -4.34
N ARG A 18 6.52 -23.78 -5.50
CA ARG A 18 7.37 -22.74 -6.12
C ARG A 18 7.49 -21.48 -5.27
N GLY A 19 6.48 -21.19 -4.44
CA GLY A 19 6.43 -20.03 -3.57
C GLY A 19 6.96 -20.25 -2.16
N ASN A 20 7.70 -21.35 -1.91
CA ASN A 20 8.24 -21.69 -0.59
C ASN A 20 7.15 -21.71 0.52
N GLY A 21 6.04 -22.41 0.24
CA GLY A 21 4.87 -22.41 1.12
C GLY A 21 4.13 -21.06 1.11
N LEU A 22 4.05 -20.42 -0.07
CA LEU A 22 3.49 -19.08 -0.30
C LEU A 22 4.25 -17.90 0.34
N ARG A 23 5.37 -18.13 1.05
CA ARG A 23 6.19 -17.06 1.64
C ARG A 23 6.72 -16.07 0.60
N ASP A 24 7.05 -16.57 -0.59
CA ASP A 24 7.59 -15.76 -1.68
C ASP A 24 6.48 -15.24 -2.62
N SER A 25 5.20 -15.50 -2.31
CA SER A 25 4.06 -15.06 -3.13
C SER A 25 3.61 -13.63 -2.83
N GLY A 26 4.08 -13.02 -1.74
CA GLY A 26 3.80 -11.64 -1.36
C GLY A 26 2.31 -11.28 -1.40
N HIS A 27 1.99 -10.12 -1.98
CA HIS A 27 0.61 -9.63 -2.14
C HIS A 27 -0.27 -10.51 -3.07
N LYS A 28 0.31 -11.49 -3.79
CA LYS A 28 -0.41 -12.36 -4.72
C LYS A 28 -0.85 -13.69 -4.09
N ALA A 29 -0.50 -13.94 -2.82
CA ALA A 29 -0.80 -15.21 -2.14
C ALA A 29 -2.30 -15.55 -2.14
N TYR A 30 -3.19 -14.56 -2.11
CA TYR A 30 -4.64 -14.78 -2.14
C TYR A 30 -5.14 -15.50 -3.39
N ARG A 31 -4.37 -15.47 -4.49
CA ARG A 31 -4.81 -16.05 -5.77
C ARG A 31 -5.01 -17.55 -5.71
N VAL A 32 -4.42 -18.23 -4.72
CA VAL A 32 -4.61 -19.67 -4.48
C VAL A 32 -5.75 -19.99 -3.52
N PHE A 33 -6.45 -18.98 -3.01
CA PHE A 33 -7.58 -19.20 -2.12
C PHE A 33 -8.74 -19.90 -2.85
N ILE A 34 -9.15 -21.06 -2.33
CA ILE A 34 -10.25 -21.85 -2.84
C ILE A 34 -11.34 -21.90 -1.76
N GLY A 35 -12.52 -21.37 -2.06
CA GLY A 35 -13.60 -21.23 -1.08
C GLY A 35 -14.12 -22.55 -0.51
N ALA A 36 -14.02 -23.65 -1.26
CA ALA A 36 -14.47 -24.96 -0.82
C ALA A 36 -13.56 -25.63 0.23
N THR A 37 -12.31 -25.18 0.34
CA THR A 37 -11.28 -25.83 1.17
C THR A 37 -10.53 -24.84 2.07
N GLY A 38 -10.84 -23.56 1.99
CA GLY A 38 -10.29 -22.53 2.85
C GLY A 38 -10.99 -22.48 4.21
N SER A 39 -10.22 -22.30 5.27
CA SER A 39 -10.71 -22.00 6.61
C SER A 39 -10.27 -20.60 7.02
N MET A 40 -11.12 -19.88 7.76
CA MET A 40 -10.81 -18.55 8.28
C MET A 40 -11.65 -18.26 9.52
N HIS A 41 -11.22 -17.27 10.30
CA HIS A 41 -12.00 -16.81 11.43
C HIS A 41 -13.29 -16.13 10.96
N ARG A 42 -14.40 -16.32 11.69
CA ARG A 42 -15.70 -15.77 11.31
C ARG A 42 -15.70 -14.25 11.22
N THR A 43 -15.03 -13.56 12.15
CA THR A 43 -14.96 -12.09 12.14
C THR A 43 -14.26 -11.57 10.88
N LEU A 44 -13.20 -12.23 10.42
CA LEU A 44 -12.51 -11.84 9.19
C LEU A 44 -13.40 -12.02 7.96
N PHE A 45 -14.21 -13.08 7.91
CA PHE A 45 -15.20 -13.28 6.85
C PHE A 45 -16.26 -12.18 6.83
N ASP A 46 -16.78 -11.81 8.00
CA ASP A 46 -17.78 -10.75 8.14
C ASP A 46 -17.20 -9.36 7.82
N GLU A 47 -15.99 -9.04 8.31
CA GLU A 47 -15.26 -7.81 8.02
C GLU A 47 -14.90 -7.67 6.53
N ALA A 48 -14.60 -8.78 5.86
CA ALA A 48 -14.41 -8.80 4.42
C ALA A 48 -15.71 -8.52 3.67
N GLY A 49 -16.89 -8.73 4.28
CA GLY A 49 -18.21 -8.56 3.66
C GLY A 49 -18.83 -9.86 3.13
N GLY A 50 -18.33 -11.02 3.55
CA GLY A 50 -18.86 -12.33 3.15
C GLY A 50 -18.72 -12.65 1.65
N MET A 51 -19.49 -13.62 1.14
CA MET A 51 -19.52 -13.91 -0.29
C MET A 51 -20.38 -12.89 -1.03
N ASP A 52 -19.88 -12.32 -2.13
CA ASP A 52 -20.68 -11.46 -3.00
C ASP A 52 -21.64 -12.31 -3.86
N PRO A 53 -22.98 -12.22 -3.68
CA PRO A 53 -23.93 -12.99 -4.46
C PRO A 53 -23.93 -12.62 -5.96
N ALA A 54 -23.42 -11.45 -6.34
CA ALA A 54 -23.24 -11.07 -7.74
C ALA A 54 -22.08 -11.84 -8.41
N MET A 55 -21.21 -12.50 -7.63
CA MET A 55 -20.07 -13.28 -8.11
C MET A 55 -20.42 -14.77 -8.27
N VAL A 56 -21.30 -15.07 -9.23
CA VAL A 56 -21.73 -16.45 -9.53
C VAL A 56 -20.55 -17.37 -9.91
N LEU A 57 -19.55 -16.83 -10.62
CA LEU A 57 -18.32 -17.56 -10.96
C LEU A 57 -17.09 -16.70 -10.61
N GLY A 58 -16.19 -17.28 -9.80
CA GLY A 58 -14.97 -16.59 -9.32
C GLY A 58 -15.13 -15.84 -8.01
N GLY A 59 -16.20 -16.11 -7.24
CA GLY A 59 -16.42 -15.52 -5.92
C GLY A 59 -15.33 -15.85 -4.90
N ASP A 60 -14.66 -17.00 -5.02
CA ASP A 60 -13.50 -17.34 -4.20
C ASP A 60 -12.31 -16.40 -4.45
N SER A 61 -11.98 -16.13 -5.71
CA SER A 61 -10.88 -15.26 -6.10
C SER A 61 -11.11 -13.82 -5.64
N GLU A 62 -12.36 -13.37 -5.70
CA GLU A 62 -12.79 -12.04 -5.28
C GLU A 62 -12.83 -11.91 -3.75
N LEU A 63 -13.38 -12.91 -3.04
CA LEU A 63 -13.31 -12.95 -1.58
C LEU A 63 -11.85 -13.03 -1.11
N GLY A 64 -11.03 -13.87 -1.73
CA GLY A 64 -9.60 -13.97 -1.46
C GLY A 64 -8.91 -12.63 -1.59
N TYR A 65 -9.24 -11.85 -2.63
CA TYR A 65 -8.75 -10.49 -2.76
C TYR A 65 -9.16 -9.62 -1.56
N ARG A 66 -10.46 -9.53 -1.23
CA ARG A 66 -10.93 -8.71 -0.09
C ARG A 66 -10.30 -9.13 1.24
N LEU A 67 -10.15 -10.43 1.50
CA LEU A 67 -9.46 -10.95 2.68
C LEU A 67 -8.00 -10.45 2.74
N ALA A 68 -7.29 -10.48 1.59
CA ALA A 68 -5.93 -9.96 1.52
C ALA A 68 -5.87 -8.47 1.85
N GLN A 69 -6.85 -7.70 1.36
CA GLN A 69 -6.92 -6.26 1.63
C GLN A 69 -7.22 -5.94 3.09
N ARG A 70 -7.94 -6.83 3.79
CA ARG A 70 -8.09 -6.82 5.25
C ARG A 70 -6.84 -7.31 6.00
N GLY A 71 -5.71 -7.45 5.31
CA GLY A 71 -4.43 -7.82 5.94
C GLY A 71 -4.25 -9.30 6.23
N ALA A 72 -5.16 -10.17 5.76
CA ALA A 72 -5.06 -11.60 5.96
C ALA A 72 -3.75 -12.18 5.41
N LEU A 73 -3.28 -13.24 6.08
CA LEU A 73 -2.19 -14.10 5.61
C LEU A 73 -2.77 -15.39 5.06
N PHE A 74 -2.24 -15.85 3.93
CA PHE A 74 -2.65 -17.11 3.30
C PHE A 74 -1.61 -18.16 3.64
N VAL A 75 -2.01 -19.10 4.49
CA VAL A 75 -1.14 -20.17 4.98
C VAL A 75 -1.66 -21.48 4.40
N PRO A 76 -0.86 -22.21 3.60
CA PRO A 76 -1.26 -23.52 3.13
C PRO A 76 -1.25 -24.51 4.30
N ASP A 77 -2.36 -25.19 4.52
CA ASP A 77 -2.42 -26.36 5.41
C ASP A 77 -1.91 -27.57 4.63
N LEU A 78 -0.73 -28.07 5.02
CA LEU A 78 -0.06 -29.19 4.37
C LEU A 78 -0.36 -30.54 5.03
N ASP A 79 -1.05 -30.50 6.18
CA ASP A 79 -1.38 -31.69 6.97
C ASP A 79 -2.77 -32.25 6.62
N THR A 80 -3.54 -31.51 5.82
CA THR A 80 -4.87 -31.92 5.36
C THR A 80 -4.95 -31.99 3.83
N SER A 81 -5.98 -32.66 3.33
CA SER A 81 -6.18 -32.84 1.88
C SER A 81 -7.65 -32.96 1.55
N SER A 82 -8.01 -32.57 0.33
CA SER A 82 -9.36 -32.69 -0.21
C SER A 82 -9.30 -33.15 -1.66
N TRP A 83 -10.28 -33.95 -2.09
CA TRP A 83 -10.38 -34.43 -3.46
C TRP A 83 -11.58 -33.80 -4.16
N HIS A 84 -11.31 -33.12 -5.28
CA HIS A 84 -12.37 -32.64 -6.16
C HIS A 84 -12.90 -33.82 -6.99
N LEU A 85 -14.18 -34.17 -6.82
CA LEU A 85 -14.79 -35.27 -7.56
C LEU A 85 -15.32 -34.78 -8.92
N GLY A 86 -14.82 -35.39 -10.00
CA GLY A 86 -15.19 -35.04 -11.36
C GLY A 86 -14.43 -33.80 -11.89
N ARG A 87 -14.64 -33.50 -13.18
CA ARG A 87 -14.01 -32.34 -13.84
C ARG A 87 -14.86 -31.10 -13.63
N SER A 88 -14.23 -30.00 -13.21
CA SER A 88 -14.89 -28.70 -13.09
C SER A 88 -15.30 -28.14 -14.46
N GLN A 89 -16.30 -27.23 -14.46
CA GLN A 89 -16.65 -26.46 -15.64
C GLN A 89 -15.45 -25.65 -16.17
N MET A 90 -14.58 -25.16 -15.28
CA MET A 90 -13.39 -24.40 -15.67
C MET A 90 -12.33 -25.28 -16.35
N GLN A 91 -12.25 -26.58 -16.04
CA GLN A 91 -11.37 -27.52 -16.73
C GLN A 91 -11.90 -27.89 -18.12
N THR A 92 -13.22 -27.97 -18.29
CA THR A 92 -13.84 -28.43 -19.55
C THR A 92 -14.23 -27.29 -20.50
N ARG A 93 -14.54 -26.10 -19.98
CA ARG A 93 -15.05 -24.93 -20.72
C ARG A 93 -14.30 -23.65 -20.33
N ARG A 94 -12.97 -23.74 -20.23
CA ARG A 94 -12.09 -22.66 -19.73
C ARG A 94 -12.35 -21.30 -20.38
N ASP A 95 -12.49 -21.25 -21.70
CA ASP A 95 -12.64 -19.99 -22.44
C ASP A 95 -13.99 -19.34 -22.20
N ALA A 96 -15.07 -20.12 -22.21
CA ALA A 96 -16.41 -19.65 -21.89
C ALA A 96 -16.50 -19.16 -20.43
N GLY A 97 -15.94 -19.92 -19.48
CA GLY A 97 -15.88 -19.53 -18.08
C GLY A 97 -15.03 -18.29 -17.85
N THR A 98 -13.90 -18.16 -18.54
CA THR A 98 -13.06 -16.96 -18.49
C THR A 98 -13.78 -15.76 -19.06
N ARG A 99 -14.44 -15.89 -20.22
CA ARG A 99 -15.24 -14.82 -20.83
C ARG A 99 -16.35 -14.35 -19.88
N TYR A 100 -17.05 -15.28 -19.23
CA TYR A 100 -18.12 -14.97 -18.27
C TYR A 100 -17.58 -14.23 -17.04
N ARG A 101 -16.58 -14.78 -16.33
CA ARG A 101 -16.11 -14.21 -15.06
C ARG A 101 -15.30 -12.92 -15.22
N SER A 102 -14.67 -12.70 -16.38
CA SER A 102 -13.75 -11.57 -16.61
C SER A 102 -14.36 -10.21 -16.25
N PRO A 103 -15.55 -9.81 -16.75
CA PRO A 103 -16.16 -8.54 -16.36
C PRO A 103 -16.48 -8.43 -14.87
N HIS A 104 -16.88 -9.52 -14.21
CA HIS A 104 -17.22 -9.51 -12.78
C HIS A 104 -15.97 -9.30 -11.92
N ILE A 105 -14.93 -10.11 -12.14
CA ILE A 105 -13.66 -9.99 -11.41
C ILE A 105 -12.96 -8.67 -11.76
N ALA A 106 -12.97 -8.25 -13.03
CA ALA A 106 -12.33 -7.02 -13.45
C ALA A 106 -12.96 -5.79 -12.79
N ASN A 107 -14.25 -5.77 -12.45
CA ASN A 107 -14.80 -4.63 -11.71
C ASN A 107 -14.32 -4.56 -10.25
N ARG A 108 -14.06 -5.70 -9.60
CA ARG A 108 -13.83 -5.79 -8.14
C ARG A 108 -12.37 -6.00 -7.72
N VAL A 109 -11.53 -6.55 -8.60
CA VAL A 109 -10.15 -6.94 -8.28
C VAL A 109 -9.16 -6.15 -9.15
N PRO A 110 -8.57 -5.06 -8.64
CA PRO A 110 -7.58 -4.24 -9.33
C PRO A 110 -6.33 -4.96 -9.82
N ASP A 111 -5.93 -6.04 -9.17
CA ASP A 111 -4.79 -6.88 -9.58
C ASP A 111 -5.13 -7.94 -10.63
N TYR A 112 -6.36 -7.90 -11.17
CA TYR A 112 -6.75 -8.84 -12.20
C TYR A 112 -6.04 -8.55 -13.52
N HIS A 113 -5.18 -9.48 -13.94
CA HIS A 113 -4.31 -9.35 -15.11
C HIS A 113 -5.02 -9.03 -16.44
N LEU A 114 -6.34 -9.26 -16.58
CA LEU A 114 -7.07 -8.91 -17.80
C LEU A 114 -7.55 -7.46 -17.84
N ARG A 115 -7.51 -6.70 -16.74
CA ARG A 115 -7.77 -5.24 -16.76
C ARG A 115 -6.89 -4.52 -17.78
N ARG A 116 -5.64 -4.99 -17.96
CA ARG A 116 -4.68 -4.44 -18.94
C ARG A 116 -5.14 -4.49 -20.40
N LYS A 117 -6.18 -5.28 -20.73
CA LYS A 117 -6.75 -5.35 -22.09
C LYS A 117 -7.73 -4.21 -22.37
N SER A 118 -8.14 -3.47 -21.35
CA SER A 118 -9.04 -2.32 -21.46
C SER A 118 -8.53 -1.20 -20.54
N PRO A 119 -7.33 -0.66 -20.82
CA PRO A 119 -6.72 0.38 -19.99
C PRO A 119 -7.56 1.65 -19.91
N GLU A 120 -8.44 1.90 -20.87
CA GLU A 120 -9.32 3.08 -20.94
C GLU A 120 -10.53 3.03 -19.99
N ARG A 121 -10.81 1.88 -19.37
CA ARG A 121 -11.98 1.70 -18.52
C ARG A 121 -11.74 2.16 -17.10
N ILE A 122 -12.78 2.78 -16.54
CA ILE A 122 -12.92 2.99 -15.11
C ILE A 122 -13.62 1.75 -14.53
N TRP A 123 -13.11 1.23 -13.42
CA TRP A 123 -13.65 0.07 -12.74
C TRP A 123 -14.35 0.47 -11.45
N GLU A 124 -15.26 -0.37 -10.97
CA GLU A 124 -15.99 -0.18 -9.71
C GLU A 124 -15.03 0.02 -8.52
N VAL A 125 -14.04 -0.87 -8.40
CA VAL A 125 -12.93 -0.73 -7.44
C VAL A 125 -11.71 -0.19 -8.19
N PRO A 126 -11.26 1.05 -7.93
CA PRO A 126 -10.10 1.63 -8.60
C PRO A 126 -8.79 0.98 -8.15
N ARG A 127 -7.72 1.19 -8.92
CA ARG A 127 -6.37 0.73 -8.55
C ARG A 127 -5.78 1.56 -7.43
N ALA A 128 -6.07 2.86 -7.39
CA ALA A 128 -5.59 3.74 -6.34
C ALA A 128 -6.60 4.84 -6.01
N ASP A 129 -6.69 5.16 -4.72
CA ASP A 129 -7.25 6.41 -4.23
C ASP A 129 -6.13 7.44 -4.19
N VAL A 130 -6.33 8.58 -4.85
CA VAL A 130 -5.40 9.71 -4.80
C VAL A 130 -6.03 10.82 -3.97
N VAL A 131 -5.28 11.38 -3.03
CA VAL A 131 -5.73 12.44 -2.13
C VAL A 131 -4.87 13.68 -2.39
N VAL A 132 -5.54 14.80 -2.70
CA VAL A 132 -4.92 16.12 -2.93
C VAL A 132 -5.68 17.14 -2.07
N GLN A 133 -4.96 17.98 -1.34
CA GLN A 133 -5.55 19.05 -0.54
C GLN A 133 -5.93 20.23 -1.44
N ALA A 134 -7.18 20.66 -1.39
CA ALA A 134 -7.68 21.85 -2.07
C ALA A 134 -7.85 23.03 -1.11
N GLY A 135 -8.13 22.77 0.17
CA GLY A 135 -8.27 23.82 1.18
C GLY A 135 -7.00 24.64 1.37
N GLY A 136 -7.08 25.96 1.19
CA GLY A 136 -5.95 26.87 1.41
C GLY A 136 -4.90 26.90 0.29
N PHE A 137 -5.22 26.33 -0.88
CA PHE A 137 -4.41 26.37 -2.09
C PHE A 137 -5.13 27.12 -3.20
N SER A 138 -4.37 27.71 -4.13
CA SER A 138 -4.95 28.37 -5.31
C SER A 138 -5.46 27.35 -6.33
N LEU A 139 -6.32 27.79 -7.24
CA LEU A 139 -6.73 27.00 -8.40
C LEU A 139 -5.53 26.42 -9.15
N GLU A 140 -4.53 27.26 -9.43
CA GLU A 140 -3.36 26.87 -10.23
C GLU A 140 -2.50 25.81 -9.52
N GLU A 141 -2.34 25.91 -8.19
CA GLU A 141 -1.61 24.90 -7.41
C GLU A 141 -2.32 23.54 -7.46
N VAL A 142 -3.66 23.54 -7.32
CA VAL A 142 -4.46 22.32 -7.39
C VAL A 142 -4.49 21.76 -8.80
N GLU A 143 -4.66 22.62 -9.81
CA GLU A 143 -4.70 22.21 -11.22
C GLU A 143 -3.38 21.60 -11.68
N ALA A 144 -2.26 22.22 -11.30
CA ALA A 144 -0.91 21.72 -11.58
C ALA A 144 -0.70 20.28 -11.10
N THR A 145 -1.31 19.89 -9.97
CA THR A 145 -1.23 18.52 -9.44
C THR A 145 -2.36 17.64 -10.00
N ALA A 146 -3.61 18.00 -9.77
CA ALA A 146 -4.79 17.17 -10.06
C ALA A 146 -4.96 16.88 -11.55
N ALA A 147 -4.79 17.88 -12.43
CA ALA A 147 -4.94 17.66 -13.87
C ALA A 147 -3.86 16.70 -14.40
N ARG A 148 -2.65 16.76 -13.86
CA ARG A 148 -1.54 15.87 -14.23
C ARG A 148 -1.75 14.44 -13.74
N VAL A 149 -2.27 14.25 -12.54
CA VAL A 149 -2.70 12.93 -12.04
C VAL A 149 -3.76 12.34 -12.97
N LEU A 150 -4.80 13.12 -13.31
CA LEU A 150 -5.90 12.68 -14.17
C LEU A 150 -5.46 12.38 -15.61
N ALA A 151 -4.43 13.07 -16.11
CA ALA A 151 -3.83 12.87 -17.43
C ALA A 151 -2.72 11.81 -17.46
N GLY A 152 -2.50 11.10 -16.34
CA GLY A 152 -1.51 10.04 -16.20
C GLY A 152 -1.83 8.78 -17.02
N THR A 153 -0.88 7.85 -17.05
CA THR A 153 -1.00 6.57 -17.78
C THR A 153 -1.80 5.50 -17.04
N ALA A 154 -2.16 5.74 -15.78
CA ALA A 154 -3.01 4.88 -14.95
C ALA A 154 -4.37 5.57 -14.74
N PRO A 155 -5.33 5.43 -15.66
CA PRO A 155 -6.62 6.13 -15.57
C PRO A 155 -7.57 5.53 -14.51
N ASP A 156 -7.28 4.32 -14.03
CA ASP A 156 -8.05 3.56 -13.04
C ASP A 156 -7.79 4.07 -11.61
N ILE A 157 -8.17 5.32 -11.35
CA ILE A 157 -7.99 6.01 -10.06
C ILE A 157 -9.28 6.70 -9.63
N ARG A 158 -9.40 6.95 -8.33
CA ARG A 158 -10.37 7.86 -7.74
C ARG A 158 -9.61 9.00 -7.06
N LEU A 159 -9.86 10.24 -7.51
CA LEU A 159 -9.20 11.43 -6.98
C LEU A 159 -10.11 12.12 -5.97
N TRP A 160 -9.62 12.28 -4.75
CA TRP A 160 -10.25 13.03 -3.68
C TRP A 160 -9.60 14.41 -3.57
N LEU A 161 -10.39 15.45 -3.82
CA LEU A 161 -10.04 16.84 -3.52
C LEU A 161 -10.60 17.17 -2.14
N VAL A 162 -9.71 17.43 -1.18
CA VAL A 162 -10.06 17.61 0.23
C VAL A 162 -10.01 19.09 0.59
N GLY A 163 -11.11 19.65 1.08
CA GLY A 163 -11.19 21.07 1.43
C GLY A 163 -12.57 21.43 1.97
N PRO A 164 -12.75 22.63 2.53
CA PRO A 164 -14.00 23.03 3.18
C PRO A 164 -15.09 23.39 2.15
N TRP A 165 -15.58 22.41 1.39
CA TRP A 165 -16.55 22.62 0.29
C TRP A 165 -17.88 23.17 0.78
N SER A 166 -18.26 22.86 2.01
CA SER A 166 -19.43 23.38 2.72
C SER A 166 -19.36 24.89 2.97
N GLY A 167 -18.16 25.48 2.92
CA GLY A 167 -17.96 26.93 2.97
C GLY A 167 -18.37 27.66 1.69
N ILE A 168 -18.56 26.94 0.57
CA ILE A 168 -19.04 27.51 -0.69
C ILE A 168 -20.54 27.80 -0.55
N GLY A 169 -20.90 29.07 -0.34
CA GLY A 169 -22.30 29.47 -0.24
C GLY A 169 -23.05 29.42 -1.58
N ASP A 170 -24.37 29.20 -1.51
CA ASP A 170 -25.28 29.23 -2.67
C ASP A 170 -25.87 30.64 -2.94
N GLY A 171 -25.50 31.62 -2.12
CA GLY A 171 -25.99 33.00 -2.20
C GLY A 171 -25.35 33.83 -3.30
N ARG A 172 -25.90 35.03 -3.54
CA ARG A 172 -25.30 35.98 -4.49
C ARG A 172 -24.01 36.55 -3.90
N CYS A 173 -22.88 36.23 -4.52
CA CYS A 173 -21.57 36.81 -4.19
C CYS A 173 -21.07 37.73 -5.32
N SER A 174 -20.10 38.60 -5.00
CA SER A 174 -19.27 39.28 -6.00
C SER A 174 -18.24 38.28 -6.52
N PRO A 175 -18.25 37.92 -7.83
CA PRO A 175 -17.46 36.79 -8.32
C PRO A 175 -15.93 36.91 -8.13
N LEU A 176 -15.39 38.11 -7.91
CA LEU A 176 -13.95 38.34 -7.76
C LEU A 176 -13.53 38.71 -6.33
N GLU A 177 -14.48 38.90 -5.43
CA GLU A 177 -14.24 39.35 -4.04
C GLU A 177 -14.71 38.31 -3.02
N GLU A 178 -15.02 37.09 -3.47
CA GLU A 178 -15.42 35.98 -2.61
C GLU A 178 -14.22 35.40 -1.87
N GLU A 179 -14.33 35.21 -0.56
CA GLU A 179 -13.26 34.61 0.27
C GLU A 179 -12.96 33.17 -0.17
N CYS A 180 -13.97 32.43 -0.63
CA CYS A 180 -13.84 31.05 -1.12
C CYS A 180 -13.65 30.96 -2.64
N LEU A 181 -13.16 32.02 -3.31
CA LEU A 181 -13.03 32.08 -4.77
C LEU A 181 -12.28 30.86 -5.35
N ASP A 182 -11.08 30.58 -4.87
CA ASP A 182 -10.28 29.45 -5.36
C ASP A 182 -11.01 28.11 -5.19
N LEU A 183 -11.63 27.85 -4.03
CA LEU A 183 -12.40 26.64 -3.79
C LEU A 183 -13.58 26.50 -4.77
N ARG A 184 -14.29 27.60 -5.07
CA ARG A 184 -15.37 27.58 -6.07
C ARG A 184 -14.83 27.26 -7.46
N LEU A 185 -13.71 27.89 -7.86
CA LEU A 185 -13.09 27.65 -9.16
C LEU A 185 -12.57 26.22 -9.30
N ILE A 186 -11.93 25.68 -8.26
CA ILE A 186 -11.48 24.28 -8.23
C ILE A 186 -12.67 23.34 -8.39
N ARG A 187 -13.77 23.57 -7.65
CA ARG A 187 -14.98 22.76 -7.78
C ARG A 187 -15.54 22.80 -9.19
N GLU A 188 -15.61 23.99 -9.80
CA GLU A 188 -16.10 24.16 -11.17
C GLU A 188 -15.17 23.49 -12.21
N ALA A 189 -13.84 23.60 -12.05
CA ALA A 189 -12.87 23.03 -12.96
C ALA A 189 -12.95 21.48 -13.01
N PHE A 190 -13.20 20.83 -11.88
CA PHE A 190 -13.16 19.37 -11.78
C PHE A 190 -14.53 18.68 -11.71
N ARG A 191 -15.65 19.41 -11.61
CA ARG A 191 -17.00 18.80 -11.45
C ARG A 191 -17.40 17.83 -12.56
N GLY A 192 -16.81 17.96 -13.75
CA GLY A 192 -17.14 17.15 -14.92
C GLY A 192 -16.44 15.80 -14.98
N ASP A 193 -15.34 15.58 -14.24
CA ASP A 193 -14.60 14.32 -14.31
C ASP A 193 -15.18 13.28 -13.33
N PRO A 194 -15.67 12.13 -13.81
CA PRO A 194 -16.32 11.12 -12.97
C PRO A 194 -15.37 10.44 -11.99
N ARG A 195 -14.05 10.63 -12.11
CA ARG A 195 -13.04 10.11 -11.18
C ARG A 195 -12.84 11.02 -9.97
N VAL A 196 -13.29 12.28 -10.04
CA VAL A 196 -13.09 13.27 -8.98
C VAL A 196 -14.21 13.22 -7.95
N ARG A 197 -13.85 13.30 -6.68
CA ARG A 197 -14.76 13.39 -5.54
C ARG A 197 -14.30 14.55 -4.65
N PHE A 198 -15.25 15.32 -4.16
CA PHE A 198 -15.03 16.43 -3.24
C PHE A 198 -15.40 15.96 -1.84
N SER A 199 -14.52 16.17 -0.86
CA SER A 199 -14.73 15.78 0.53
C SER A 199 -14.24 16.87 1.49
N GLU A 200 -14.97 17.11 2.58
CA GLU A 200 -14.57 18.08 3.62
C GLU A 200 -13.24 17.65 4.28
N GLU A 201 -13.15 16.37 4.58
CA GLU A 201 -12.01 15.75 5.24
C GLU A 201 -11.46 14.61 4.38
N VAL A 202 -10.26 14.15 4.75
CA VAL A 202 -9.66 12.96 4.14
C VAL A 202 -10.59 11.77 4.42
N PRO A 203 -11.18 11.13 3.40
CA PRO A 203 -12.19 10.09 3.63
C PRO A 203 -11.58 8.88 4.32
N GLU A 204 -12.41 8.09 5.00
CA GLU A 204 -11.99 6.78 5.47
C GLU A 204 -11.46 5.93 4.31
N GLU A 205 -10.51 5.07 4.61
CA GLU A 205 -9.92 4.18 3.61
C GLU A 205 -10.95 3.19 3.07
N ASP A 206 -10.99 3.05 1.76
CA ASP A 206 -11.75 2.00 1.12
C ASP A 206 -10.95 0.69 1.19
N PRO A 207 -11.40 -0.30 1.97
CA PRO A 207 -10.64 -1.53 2.16
C PRO A 207 -10.56 -2.37 0.90
N GLN A 208 -11.29 -2.04 -0.17
CA GLN A 208 -11.18 -2.74 -1.45
C GLN A 208 -10.12 -2.11 -2.37
N VAL A 209 -9.70 -0.87 -2.12
CA VAL A 209 -8.72 -0.18 -2.97
C VAL A 209 -7.30 -0.50 -2.48
N PRO A 210 -6.37 -0.98 -3.32
CA PRO A 210 -5.10 -1.49 -2.84
C PRO A 210 -4.07 -0.44 -2.50
N PHE A 211 -4.18 0.75 -3.10
CA PHE A 211 -3.23 1.82 -2.90
C PHE A 211 -3.94 3.11 -2.55
N ARG A 212 -3.40 3.81 -1.55
CA ARG A 212 -3.80 5.17 -1.21
C ARG A 212 -2.61 6.08 -1.35
N LEU A 213 -2.72 7.08 -2.21
CA LEU A 213 -1.64 7.97 -2.62
C LEU A 213 -1.96 9.40 -2.17
N TYR A 214 -1.15 9.94 -1.28
CA TYR A 214 -1.20 11.34 -0.87
C TYR A 214 -0.18 12.11 -1.70
N VAL A 215 -0.68 13.05 -2.50
CA VAL A 215 0.13 13.88 -3.39
C VAL A 215 0.11 15.30 -2.86
N PRO A 216 1.27 15.88 -2.49
CA PRO A 216 1.36 17.28 -2.09
C PRO A 216 0.84 18.20 -3.20
N THR A 217 -0.03 19.13 -2.83
CA THR A 217 -0.60 20.10 -3.76
C THR A 217 0.49 21.07 -4.25
N GLY A 218 0.42 21.49 -5.51
CA GLY A 218 1.47 22.27 -6.17
C GLY A 218 2.65 21.44 -6.68
N SER A 219 2.69 20.13 -6.40
CA SER A 219 3.64 19.22 -7.06
C SER A 219 3.28 19.01 -8.54
N LEU A 220 4.27 18.60 -9.34
CA LEU A 220 4.12 18.35 -10.77
C LEU A 220 4.28 16.85 -11.09
N PRO A 221 3.28 15.99 -10.82
CA PRO A 221 3.34 14.57 -11.14
C PRO A 221 3.77 14.26 -12.57
N LEU A 222 4.68 13.31 -12.74
CA LEU A 222 4.94 12.72 -14.06
C LEU A 222 3.76 11.85 -14.49
N ARG A 223 3.55 11.70 -15.79
CA ARG A 223 2.45 10.90 -16.34
C ARG A 223 2.46 9.45 -15.85
N GLY A 224 3.64 8.88 -15.61
CA GLY A 224 3.84 7.51 -15.13
C GLY A 224 3.67 7.32 -13.61
N MET A 225 3.60 8.41 -12.83
CA MET A 225 3.74 8.40 -11.37
C MET A 225 3.00 7.26 -10.67
N VAL A 226 1.69 7.15 -10.88
CA VAL A 226 0.87 6.13 -10.18
C VAL A 226 1.29 4.72 -10.58
N ALA A 227 1.52 4.47 -11.87
CA ALA A 227 1.95 3.16 -12.35
C ALA A 227 3.34 2.77 -11.83
N ASP A 228 4.27 3.73 -11.80
CA ASP A 228 5.65 3.52 -11.36
C ASP A 228 5.73 3.30 -9.85
N LEU A 229 4.95 4.04 -9.05
CA LEU A 229 4.84 3.81 -7.61
C LEU A 229 4.25 2.44 -7.31
N VAL A 230 3.17 2.03 -7.99
CA VAL A 230 2.59 0.69 -7.85
C VAL A 230 3.61 -0.39 -8.20
N LYS A 231 4.33 -0.22 -9.31
CA LYS A 231 5.38 -1.15 -9.73
C LYS A 231 6.49 -1.25 -8.67
N LEU A 232 6.90 -0.12 -8.10
CA LEU A 232 7.92 -0.08 -7.05
C LEU A 232 7.44 -0.79 -5.78
N ALA A 233 6.22 -0.51 -5.34
CA ALA A 233 5.63 -1.18 -4.19
C ALA A 233 5.48 -2.70 -4.42
N ASP A 234 5.10 -3.11 -5.62
CA ASP A 234 4.90 -4.52 -5.95
C ASP A 234 6.22 -5.29 -6.09
N ALA A 235 7.29 -4.64 -6.58
CA ALA A 235 8.62 -5.24 -6.72
C ALA A 235 9.25 -5.55 -5.36
N ASP A 236 9.17 -4.61 -4.42
CA ASP A 236 9.79 -4.74 -3.10
C ASP A 236 8.84 -5.36 -2.06
N GLY A 237 7.57 -5.60 -2.43
CA GLY A 237 6.52 -6.00 -1.48
C GLY A 237 6.22 -4.93 -0.42
N ALA A 238 6.60 -3.67 -0.68
CA ALA A 238 6.57 -2.59 0.29
C ALA A 238 5.13 -2.30 0.75
N GLY A 239 4.98 -2.08 2.06
CA GLY A 239 3.74 -1.62 2.66
C GLY A 239 3.52 -0.12 2.49
N LEU A 240 4.61 0.63 2.37
CA LEU A 240 4.63 2.08 2.24
C LEU A 240 5.72 2.50 1.26
N VAL A 241 5.38 3.38 0.31
CA VAL A 241 6.34 4.06 -0.55
C VAL A 241 6.35 5.55 -0.23
N CYS A 242 7.54 6.11 0.00
CA CYS A 242 7.73 7.52 0.29
C CYS A 242 8.66 8.17 -0.73
N VAL A 243 8.27 9.33 -1.24
CA VAL A 243 9.04 10.10 -2.21
C VAL A 243 9.16 11.53 -1.70
N PRO A 244 10.36 11.97 -1.27
CA PRO A 244 10.55 13.35 -0.87
C PRO A 244 10.32 14.28 -2.06
N VAL A 245 9.47 15.29 -1.90
CA VAL A 245 9.17 16.27 -2.97
C VAL A 245 9.93 17.57 -2.67
N PRO A 246 10.87 17.99 -3.53
CA PRO A 246 11.58 19.26 -3.36
C PRO A 246 10.63 20.45 -3.43
N GLY A 247 10.93 21.52 -2.69
CA GLY A 247 10.17 22.77 -2.76
C GLY A 247 8.88 22.82 -1.92
N ALA A 248 8.62 21.81 -1.09
CA ALA A 248 7.50 21.85 -0.15
C ALA A 248 7.63 23.02 0.84
N THR A 249 6.67 23.95 0.79
CA THR A 249 6.66 25.18 1.59
C THR A 249 5.85 25.04 2.89
N ARG A 250 4.94 24.08 2.97
CA ARG A 250 4.05 23.85 4.12
C ARG A 250 4.42 22.56 4.88
N GLU A 251 4.04 22.50 6.15
CA GLU A 251 4.25 21.33 7.00
C GLU A 251 3.35 20.16 6.53
N GLY A 252 3.95 18.99 6.28
CA GLY A 252 3.25 17.82 5.73
C GLY A 252 3.42 17.61 4.22
N ASP A 253 3.74 18.66 3.45
CA ASP A 253 3.84 18.60 1.98
C ASP A 253 5.20 18.08 1.46
N GLY A 254 6.14 17.78 2.35
CA GLY A 254 7.51 17.40 1.98
C GLY A 254 7.68 16.00 1.41
N VAL A 255 6.66 15.15 1.47
CA VAL A 255 6.75 13.74 1.09
C VAL A 255 5.45 13.29 0.44
N LEU A 256 5.54 12.87 -0.82
CA LEU A 256 4.50 12.07 -1.46
C LEU A 256 4.53 10.66 -0.88
N ARG A 257 3.34 10.13 -0.58
CA ARG A 257 3.19 8.91 0.19
C ARG A 257 2.19 7.96 -0.46
N MET A 258 2.60 6.71 -0.73
CA MET A 258 1.70 5.65 -1.20
C MET A 258 1.62 4.51 -0.19
N GLU A 259 0.43 4.30 0.36
CA GLU A 259 0.11 3.25 1.33
C GLU A 259 -0.49 2.04 0.62
N ARG A 260 -0.05 0.83 0.98
CA ARG A 260 -0.68 -0.42 0.56
C ARG A 260 -1.71 -0.84 1.61
N ALA A 261 -2.99 -0.88 1.24
CA ALA A 261 -4.10 -1.16 2.16
C ALA A 261 -3.89 -2.44 2.99
N ALA A 262 -3.51 -3.54 2.34
CA ALA A 262 -3.26 -4.82 3.02
C ALA A 262 -2.19 -4.74 4.13
N ALA A 263 -1.14 -3.95 3.94
CA ALA A 263 -0.06 -3.79 4.92
C ALA A 263 -0.52 -2.95 6.12
N PHE A 264 -1.27 -1.87 5.86
CA PHE A 264 -1.84 -1.01 6.90
C PHE A 264 -2.94 -1.73 7.69
N ALA A 265 -3.81 -2.48 7.03
CA ALA A 265 -4.81 -3.32 7.71
C ALA A 265 -4.14 -4.34 8.64
N ARG A 266 -3.08 -5.01 8.16
CA ARG A 266 -2.30 -5.94 9.00
C ARG A 266 -1.63 -5.24 10.19
N ALA A 267 -1.06 -4.07 9.96
CA ALA A 267 -0.44 -3.29 11.03
C ALA A 267 -1.46 -2.91 12.12
N ARG A 268 -2.70 -2.54 11.74
CA ARG A 268 -3.78 -2.27 12.69
C ARG A 268 -4.26 -3.52 13.43
N HIS A 269 -4.22 -4.70 12.82
CA HIS A 269 -4.52 -5.94 13.54
C HIS A 269 -3.46 -6.28 14.59
N LEU A 270 -2.20 -5.96 14.33
CA LEU A 270 -1.10 -6.21 15.27
C LEU A 270 -1.06 -5.18 16.40
N GLU A 271 -1.31 -3.92 16.07
CA GLU A 271 -1.27 -2.78 17.02
C GLU A 271 -2.49 -1.87 16.80
N PRO A 272 -3.68 -2.22 17.32
CA PRO A 272 -4.92 -1.47 17.07
C PRO A 272 -4.91 -0.01 17.54
N GLY A 273 -4.06 0.32 18.51
CA GLY A 273 -3.89 1.68 19.03
C GLY A 273 -2.85 2.52 18.30
N ALA A 274 -2.13 1.96 17.33
CA ALA A 274 -1.07 2.67 16.62
C ALA A 274 -1.68 3.62 15.57
N GLY A 275 -1.29 4.89 15.64
CA GLY A 275 -1.66 5.93 14.68
C GLY A 275 -0.43 6.67 14.16
N GLY A 276 -0.56 7.29 12.98
CA GLY A 276 0.50 8.08 12.37
C GLY A 276 1.84 7.35 12.29
N GLY A 277 2.91 7.99 12.77
CA GLY A 277 4.26 7.42 12.71
C GLY A 277 4.46 6.12 13.50
N ASP A 278 3.58 5.79 14.45
CA ASP A 278 3.64 4.51 15.16
C ASP A 278 3.15 3.37 14.28
N LEU A 279 2.09 3.63 13.50
CA LEU A 279 1.57 2.68 12.53
C LEU A 279 2.60 2.44 11.42
N ASP A 280 3.31 3.48 10.98
CA ASP A 280 4.40 3.37 9.99
C ASP A 280 5.52 2.43 10.45
N ARG A 281 5.87 2.47 11.74
CA ARG A 281 6.88 1.56 12.32
C ARG A 281 6.41 0.11 12.27
N VAL A 282 5.13 -0.15 12.52
CA VAL A 282 4.56 -1.49 12.40
C VAL A 282 4.56 -1.94 10.94
N VAL A 283 4.17 -1.07 10.01
CA VAL A 283 4.23 -1.32 8.56
C VAL A 283 5.65 -1.64 8.09
N GLU A 284 6.65 -0.89 8.56
CA GLU A 284 8.07 -1.15 8.29
C GLU A 284 8.46 -2.57 8.75
N ALA A 285 8.03 -2.99 9.93
CA ALA A 285 8.33 -4.31 10.45
C ALA A 285 7.66 -5.46 9.68
N VAL A 286 6.44 -5.27 9.16
CA VAL A 286 5.67 -6.36 8.50
C VAL A 286 5.82 -6.41 6.99
N SER A 287 6.09 -5.28 6.33
CA SER A 287 6.11 -5.18 4.87
C SER A 287 7.17 -4.21 4.33
N GLY A 288 7.89 -3.49 5.20
CA GLY A 288 8.95 -2.58 4.79
C GLY A 288 8.44 -1.24 4.24
N ILE A 289 9.33 -0.25 4.30
CA ILE A 289 9.16 1.08 3.70
C ILE A 289 10.15 1.23 2.56
N ARG A 290 9.65 1.67 1.40
CA ARG A 290 10.47 1.97 0.23
C ARG A 290 10.57 3.46 -0.01
N TRP A 291 11.80 3.99 -0.01
CA TRP A 291 12.09 5.37 -0.38
C TRP A 291 12.49 5.46 -1.85
N ALA A 292 11.91 6.38 -2.61
CA ALA A 292 12.25 6.61 -4.03
C ALA A 292 12.73 8.05 -4.27
N SER A 293 13.42 8.27 -5.39
CA SER A 293 13.84 9.59 -5.83
C SER A 293 12.65 10.37 -6.41
N ALA A 294 12.62 11.68 -6.16
CA ALA A 294 11.61 12.58 -6.74
C ALA A 294 11.69 12.63 -8.27
N GLN A 295 12.90 12.54 -8.82
CA GLN A 295 13.17 12.75 -10.25
C GLN A 295 12.45 11.75 -11.16
N ASP A 296 12.12 10.57 -10.66
CA ASP A 296 11.41 9.53 -11.40
C ASP A 296 9.88 9.64 -11.28
N ILE A 297 9.38 10.55 -10.45
CA ILE A 297 7.98 10.56 -9.97
C ILE A 297 7.30 11.91 -10.19
N VAL A 298 8.03 13.01 -9.98
CA VAL A 298 7.56 14.39 -10.16
C VAL A 298 8.57 15.18 -11.00
N ASP A 299 8.09 16.13 -11.79
CA ASP A 299 8.96 17.14 -12.43
C ASP A 299 9.57 18.01 -11.33
N VAL A 300 10.89 17.96 -11.21
CA VAL A 300 11.64 18.80 -10.28
C VAL A 300 12.27 19.95 -11.07
N PRO A 301 11.97 21.22 -10.75
CA PRO A 301 12.61 22.37 -11.39
C PRO A 301 14.14 22.31 -11.26
N GLU A 302 14.87 22.68 -12.30
CA GLU A 302 16.34 22.75 -12.28
C GLU A 302 16.81 23.68 -11.13
N GLY A 303 17.62 23.14 -10.22
CA GLY A 303 18.19 23.88 -9.08
C GLY A 303 17.56 23.57 -7.71
N ALA A 304 16.51 22.76 -7.63
CA ALA A 304 16.00 22.27 -6.35
C ALA A 304 16.91 21.12 -5.82
N ASP A 305 17.47 21.27 -4.61
CA ASP A 305 18.33 20.25 -3.99
C ASP A 305 17.52 18.98 -3.67
N THR A 306 17.75 17.92 -4.45
CA THR A 306 17.01 16.65 -4.41
C THR A 306 17.57 15.64 -3.41
N THR A 307 18.59 16.00 -2.63
CA THR A 307 19.31 15.03 -1.83
C THR A 307 18.54 14.62 -0.56
N TRP A 308 18.44 13.30 -0.33
CA TRP A 308 17.91 12.67 0.89
C TRP A 308 18.48 13.27 2.20
N SER A 309 19.71 13.78 2.13
CA SER A 309 20.40 14.48 3.23
C SER A 309 19.73 15.81 3.61
N ALA A 310 19.28 16.60 2.64
CA ALA A 310 18.67 17.91 2.88
C ALA A 310 17.28 17.80 3.54
N VAL A 311 16.46 16.85 3.09
CA VAL A 311 15.11 16.59 3.64
C VAL A 311 15.20 16.07 5.08
N ARG A 312 16.14 15.15 5.35
CA ARG A 312 16.41 14.69 6.72
C ARG A 312 16.97 15.81 7.59
N ALA A 313 17.86 16.65 7.07
CA ALA A 313 18.41 17.80 7.79
C ALA A 313 17.32 18.84 8.13
N GLY A 314 16.29 19.01 7.29
CA GLY A 314 15.13 19.86 7.56
C GLY A 314 14.17 19.26 8.59
N ALA A 315 13.91 17.95 8.53
CA ALA A 315 13.09 17.24 9.52
C ALA A 315 13.76 17.17 10.91
N VAL A 316 15.09 16.99 10.94
CA VAL A 316 15.88 17.01 12.18
C VAL A 316 15.98 18.43 12.74
N ARG A 317 16.17 19.47 11.90
CA ARG A 317 16.14 20.88 12.35
C ARG A 317 14.81 21.31 12.95
N ARG A 318 13.69 20.78 12.46
CA ARG A 318 12.36 21.09 13.03
C ARG A 318 12.08 20.39 14.36
N ARG A 319 12.66 19.20 14.58
CA ARG A 319 12.51 18.44 15.84
C ARG A 319 13.43 18.92 16.95
N ALA A 320 14.62 19.39 16.58
CA ALA A 320 15.56 20.02 17.50
C ALA A 320 15.40 21.54 17.38
N GLY A 321 14.44 22.12 18.10
CA GLY A 321 14.32 23.58 18.20
C GLY A 321 15.57 24.19 18.85
N ALA A 322 16.61 24.44 18.07
CA ALA A 322 17.79 25.24 18.39
C ALA A 322 18.72 25.35 17.17
N ASP A 323 19.16 26.57 16.85
CA ASP A 323 20.26 26.87 15.95
C ASP A 323 21.59 26.30 16.49
N LEU A 324 21.81 25.01 16.30
CA LEU A 324 23.10 24.39 16.58
C LEU A 324 24.04 24.63 15.39
N SER A 325 25.21 25.20 15.69
CA SER A 325 26.23 25.44 14.68
C SER A 325 26.74 24.13 14.08
N PRO A 326 27.28 24.14 12.84
CA PRO A 326 27.86 22.94 12.21
C PRO A 326 28.94 22.25 13.06
N ALA A 327 29.60 22.98 13.95
CA ALA A 327 30.61 22.44 14.87
C ALA A 327 29.98 21.63 16.02
N GLU A 328 28.81 22.06 16.51
CA GLU A 328 28.08 21.38 17.59
C GLU A 328 27.43 20.08 17.10
N LEU A 329 26.85 20.10 15.89
CA LEU A 329 26.33 18.90 15.24
C LEU A 329 27.43 17.84 15.01
N ARG A 330 28.64 18.26 14.63
CA ARG A 330 29.79 17.35 14.51
C ARG A 330 30.20 16.75 15.86
N ARG A 331 30.14 17.53 16.94
CA ARG A 331 30.40 17.04 18.30
C ARG A 331 29.33 16.07 18.78
N GLU A 332 28.07 16.35 18.48
CA GLU A 332 26.96 15.48 18.83
C GLU A 332 26.99 14.16 18.05
N LEU A 333 27.31 14.23 16.74
CA LEU A 333 27.54 13.04 15.93
C LEU A 333 28.68 12.18 16.48
N ALA A 334 29.81 12.80 16.86
CA ALA A 334 30.93 12.09 17.47
C ALA A 334 30.54 11.43 18.82
N ARG A 335 29.72 12.09 19.63
CA ARG A 335 29.20 11.55 20.89
C ARG A 335 28.27 10.36 20.65
N ALA A 336 27.32 10.48 19.71
CA ALA A 336 26.40 9.41 19.35
C ALA A 336 27.14 8.20 18.75
N GLN A 337 28.15 8.43 17.91
CA GLN A 337 29.00 7.37 17.36
C GLN A 337 29.80 6.65 18.47
N ALA A 338 30.33 7.40 19.44
CA ALA A 338 31.01 6.81 20.59
C ALA A 338 30.06 5.99 21.49
N GLU A 339 28.81 6.44 21.64
CA GLU A 339 27.79 5.73 22.39
C GLU A 339 27.37 4.42 21.69
N VAL A 340 27.16 4.46 20.38
CA VAL A 340 26.89 3.25 19.56
C VAL A 340 28.07 2.27 19.65
N ALA A 341 29.31 2.74 19.57
CA ALA A 341 30.49 1.89 19.72
C ALA A 341 30.55 1.26 21.13
N ARG A 342 30.23 2.02 22.17
CA ARG A 342 30.17 1.52 23.55
C ARG A 342 29.07 0.46 23.73
N LEU A 343 27.90 0.66 23.13
CA LEU A 343 26.79 -0.29 23.16
C LEU A 343 27.15 -1.58 22.40
N LYS A 344 27.77 -1.47 21.22
CA LYS A 344 28.29 -2.63 20.47
C LYS A 344 29.30 -3.44 21.30
N HIS A 345 30.26 -2.78 21.93
CA HIS A 345 31.20 -3.47 22.83
C HIS A 345 30.51 -4.10 24.05
N LYS A 346 29.45 -3.48 24.58
CA LYS A 346 28.67 -4.08 25.67
C LYS A 346 27.93 -5.34 25.22
N VAL A 347 27.35 -5.32 24.02
CA VAL A 347 26.70 -6.50 23.40
C VAL A 347 27.71 -7.62 23.16
N GLU A 348 28.84 -7.32 22.51
CA GLU A 348 29.92 -8.31 22.28
C GLU A 348 30.44 -8.91 23.59
N ARG A 349 30.56 -8.12 24.65
CA ARG A 349 31.01 -8.59 25.97
C ARG A 349 29.96 -9.47 26.64
N THR A 350 28.68 -9.18 26.46
CA THR A 350 27.57 -10.01 26.92
C THR A 350 27.48 -11.31 26.12
N GLU A 351 27.66 -11.28 24.80
CA GLU A 351 27.72 -12.47 23.94
C GLU A 351 28.90 -13.39 24.30
N ARG A 352 30.09 -12.81 24.55
CA ARG A 352 31.26 -13.58 25.02
C ARG A 352 31.02 -14.22 26.38
N LYS A 353 30.34 -13.52 27.31
CA LYS A 353 29.94 -14.10 28.60
C LYS A 353 28.92 -15.23 28.42
N LEU A 354 27.91 -15.05 27.57
CA LEU A 354 26.94 -16.11 27.24
C LEU A 354 27.60 -17.36 26.64
N ARG A 355 28.62 -17.19 25.78
CA ARG A 355 29.42 -18.30 25.27
C ARG A 355 30.23 -19.04 26.35
N TRP A 356 30.70 -18.33 27.37
CA TRP A 356 31.50 -18.91 28.46
C TRP A 356 30.63 -19.60 29.54
N PHE A 357 29.42 -19.09 29.80
CA PHE A 357 28.47 -19.65 30.75
C PHE A 357 27.62 -20.81 30.20
N THR A 358 27.69 -21.10 28.89
CA THR A 358 26.92 -22.19 28.27
C THR A 358 27.75 -23.22 27.48
N PRO A 359 28.86 -23.79 28.01
CA PRO A 359 29.54 -24.88 27.34
C PRO A 359 28.78 -26.18 27.61
N GLY A 360 27.82 -26.52 26.74
CA GLY A 360 27.19 -27.85 26.75
C GLY A 360 25.70 -27.94 26.45
N LEU A 361 25.01 -26.81 26.23
CA LEU A 361 23.59 -26.86 25.84
C LEU A 361 23.43 -27.40 24.40
N THR A 362 24.32 -27.01 23.50
CA THR A 362 24.37 -27.53 22.12
C THR A 362 24.62 -29.03 22.07
N ARG A 363 25.46 -29.59 22.96
CA ARG A 363 25.69 -31.04 23.06
C ARG A 363 24.52 -31.82 23.66
N ARG A 364 23.71 -31.20 24.53
CA ARG A 364 22.51 -31.83 25.13
C ARG A 364 21.30 -31.81 24.19
N VAL A 365 21.14 -30.76 23.38
CA VAL A 365 20.06 -30.67 22.39
C VAL A 365 20.29 -31.65 21.23
N LEU A 366 21.53 -31.80 20.76
CA LEU A 366 21.84 -32.76 19.68
C LEU A 366 21.65 -34.24 20.07
N ARG A 367 21.75 -34.62 21.35
CA ARG A 367 21.45 -35.99 21.80
C ARG A 367 19.96 -36.31 21.92
N ARG A 368 19.09 -35.29 21.92
CA ARG A 368 17.63 -35.47 22.02
C ARG A 368 16.95 -35.61 20.66
N ILE A 369 17.62 -35.20 19.59
CA ILE A 369 17.15 -35.33 18.20
C ILE A 369 17.55 -36.69 17.59
N ALA A 370 18.50 -37.39 18.20
CA ALA A 370 18.99 -38.69 17.75
C ALA A 370 18.41 -39.89 18.54
N ARG A 371 17.19 -39.79 19.07
CA ARG A 371 16.46 -40.92 19.67
C ARG A 371 15.06 -41.03 19.10
#